data_AF-A0A225DE75-F1
#
_entry.id   AF-A0A225DE75-F1
#
_cell.length_a   1.000
_cell.length_b   1.000
_cell.length_c   1.000
_cell.angle_alpha   90.00
_cell.angle_beta   90.00
_cell.angle_gamma   90.00
#
_symmetry.space_group_name_H-M   'P 1'
#
loop_
_entity.id
_entity.type
_entity.pdbx_description
1 polymer ?
#
loop_
_entity_poly.entity_id
_entity_poly.type
_entity_poly.pdbx_seq_one_letter_code
_entity_poly.pdbx_strand_id
1 'polypeptide(L)' 'MSDLHASICHALGINPNKEAMTPLRRPMKLVDNGKPVAERFS' A
#
# COMPACT_ATOMS: atom_id res chain seq x y z
N MET A 1 8.72 8.04 -1.96
CA MET A 1 7.78 8.21 -0.83
C MET A 1 6.74 7.08 -0.75
N SER A 2 6.83 6.05 -1.60
CA SER A 2 5.93 4.89 -1.64
C SER A 2 6.16 3.89 -0.51
N ASP A 3 7.38 3.75 0.01
CA ASP A 3 7.71 2.83 1.11
C ASP A 3 7.00 3.21 2.43
N LEU A 4 6.80 4.51 2.66
CA LEU A 4 6.06 4.99 3.82
C LEU A 4 4.59 4.60 3.72
N HIS A 5 3.97 4.81 2.55
CA HIS A 5 2.59 4.40 2.33
C HIS A 5 2.43 2.87 2.40
N ALA A 6 3.40 2.10 1.91
CA ALA A 6 3.42 0.66 2.04
C ALA A 6 3.51 0.21 3.50
N SER A 7 4.30 0.91 4.31
CA SER A 7 4.42 0.68 5.75
C SER A 7 3.10 0.98 6.47
N ILE A 8 2.45 2.10 6.19
CA ILE A 8 1.15 2.45 6.77
C ILE A 8 0.09 1.40 6.39
N CYS A 9 0.03 0.99 5.13
CA CYS A 9 -0.90 -0.06 4.69
C CYS A 9 -0.64 -1.39 5.42
N HIS A 10 0.63 -1.78 5.54
CA HIS A 10 1.03 -2.99 6.26
C HIS A 10 0.63 -2.94 7.74
N ALA A 11 0.84 -1.81 8.42
CA ALA A 11 0.42 -1.59 9.80
C ALA A 11 -1.09 -1.75 10.02
N LEU A 12 -1.88 -1.37 9.01
CA LEU A 12 -3.34 -1.49 9.00
C LEU A 12 -3.84 -2.87 8.56
N GLY A 13 -2.95 -3.83 8.25
CA GLY A 13 -3.31 -5.14 7.71
C GLY A 13 -3.82 -5.09 6.26
N ILE A 14 -3.60 -3.97 5.56
CA ILE A 14 -4.00 -3.77 4.17
C ILE A 14 -2.83 -4.18 3.28
N ASN A 15 -3.09 -4.99 2.26
CA ASN A 15 -2.08 -5.32 1.26
C ASN A 15 -1.75 -4.06 0.41
N PRO A 16 -0.52 -3.50 0.49
CA PRO A 16 -0.15 -2.30 -0.24
C PRO A 16 -0.09 -2.51 -1.76
N ASN A 17 0.07 -3.77 -2.21
CA ASN A 17 0.11 -4.13 -3.64
C ASN A 17 -1.28 -4.39 -4.21
N LYS A 18 -2.34 -4.23 -3.42
CA LYS A 18 -3.71 -4.42 -3.88
C LYS A 18 -4.07 -3.31 -4.87
N GLU A 19 -4.81 -3.69 -5.90
CA GLU A 19 -5.49 -2.73 -6.77
C GLU A 19 -6.91 -2.51 -6.26
N ALA A 20 -7.28 -1.23 -6.12
CA ALA A 20 -8.62 -0.82 -5.76
C ALA A 20 -9.39 -0.41 -7.00
N MET A 21 -10.64 -0.86 -7.10
CA MET A 21 -11.56 -0.42 -8.13
C MET A 21 -12.11 0.95 -7.74
N THR A 22 -11.86 1.95 -8.59
CA THR A 22 -12.45 3.28 -8.42
C THR A 22 -13.91 3.31 -8.85
N PRO A 23 -14.71 4.31 -8.42
CA PRO A 23 -16.08 4.49 -8.89
C PRO A 23 -16.21 4.59 -10.41
N LEU A 24 -15.15 5.04 -11.09
CA LEU A 24 -15.06 5.13 -12.55
C LEU A 24 -14.73 3.79 -13.22
N ARG A 25 -14.75 2.68 -12.48
CA ARG A 25 -14.35 1.34 -12.95
C ARG A 25 -12.93 1.28 -13.50
N ARG A 26 -12.05 2.18 -13.03
CA ARG A 26 -10.61 2.14 -13.35
C ARG A 26 -9.86 1.48 -12.18
N PRO A 27 -9.06 0.43 -12.41
CA PRO A 27 -8.18 -0.11 -11.39
C PRO A 27 -7.07 0.92 -11.09
N MET A 28 -6.85 1.18 -9.80
CA MET A 28 -5.74 2.00 -9.33
C MET A 28 -4.94 1.22 -8.30
N LYS A 29 -3.61 1.34 -8.36
CA LYS A 29 -2.71 0.80 -7.34
C LYS A 29 -2.86 1.59 -6.06
N LEU A 30 -2.89 0.89 -4.92
CA LEU A 30 -2.95 1.55 -3.61
C LEU A 30 -1.63 2.27 -3.28
N VAL A 31 -0.51 1.63 -3.62
CA VAL A 31 0.84 2.16 -3.45
C VAL A 31 1.67 1.86 -4.69
N ASP A 32 2.44 2.83 -5.16
CA ASP A 32 3.34 2.66 -6.31
C ASP A 32 4.63 1.94 -5.90
N ASN A 33 4.62 0.60 -6.02
CA ASN A 33 5.78 -0.30 -5.85
C ASN A 33 6.60 -0.07 -4.57
N GLY A 34 5.95 0.34 -3.48
CA GLY A 34 6.60 0.58 -2.18
C GLY A 34 6.75 -0.71 -1.38
N LYS A 35 7.79 -0.78 -0.54
CA LYS A 35 8.00 -1.89 0.40
C LYS A 35 7.85 -1.41 1.85
N PRO A 36 7.18 -2.17 2.73
CA PRO A 36 7.12 -1.82 4.15
C PRO A 36 8.52 -1.76 4.76
N VAL A 37 8.78 -0.74 5.59
CA VAL A 37 10.03 -0.59 6.33
C VAL A 37 9.99 -1.54 7.53
N ALA A 38 10.80 -2.60 7.48
CA ALA A 38 10.75 -3.71 8.45
C ALA A 38 11.12 -3.29 9.89
N GLU A 39 12.01 -2.31 10.07
CA GLU A 39 12.48 -1.86 11.40
C GLU A 39 11.37 -1.35 12.33
N ARG A 40 10.16 -1.06 11.80
CA ARG A 40 9.04 -0.47 12.54
C ARG A 40 7.99 -1.48 13.01
N PHE A 41 8.13 -2.76 12.65
CA PHE A 41 7.17 -3.83 12.95
C PHE A 41 7.72 -4.92 13.91
N SER A 42 8.83 -4.61 14.59
CA SER A 42 9.53 -5.47 15.57
C SER A 42 8.82 -5.52 16.92
#